data_AF-A0A3A2J3K1-F1
#
_entry.id   AF-A0A3A2J3K1-F1
#
_cell.length_a   1.000
_cell.length_b   1.000
_cell.length_c   1.000
_cell.angle_alpha   90.00
_cell.angle_beta   90.00
_cell.angle_gamma   90.00
#
_symmetry.space_group_name_H-M   'P 1'
#
loop_
_entity.id
_entity.type
_entity.pdbx_description
1 polymer ?
#
loop_
_entity_poly.entity_id
_entity_poly.type
_entity_poly.pdbx_seq_one_letter_code
_entity_poly.pdbx_strand_id
1 'polypeptide(L)'
;MKNIFALAEACLHDPDIEQKLMLTHQAQKLLTQGELSLASEQPPLAISSVQFPGTPILLSTREMPKRKLGSPDGIKAFFHAIAHVEFMAIYLAWDMLYRFRGMPDQFYHDWLRVADEEAQHFELIRTHLKVMNLAYGDLPAHNGLWDHATDTADDLLARLAMIPRCMEA
;
A
#
# COMPACT_ATOMS: atom_id res chain seq x y z
N MET A 1 17.53 -18.75 -3.20
CA MET A 1 16.30 -18.33 -2.50
C MET A 1 15.91 -16.95 -3.02
N LYS A 2 14.62 -16.68 -3.20
CA LYS A 2 14.17 -15.32 -3.53
C LYS A 2 14.35 -14.43 -2.29
N ASN A 3 14.76 -13.19 -2.49
CA ASN A 3 15.02 -12.24 -1.41
C ASN A 3 13.81 -11.32 -1.21
N ILE A 4 13.35 -11.14 0.03
CA ILE A 4 12.19 -10.27 0.34
C ILE A 4 12.41 -8.82 -0.13
N PHE A 5 13.63 -8.30 -0.04
CA PHE A 5 13.95 -6.92 -0.39
C PHE A 5 13.96 -6.70 -1.90
N ALA A 6 14.33 -7.72 -2.68
CA ALA A 6 14.21 -7.68 -4.14
C ALA A 6 12.74 -7.70 -4.58
N LEU A 7 11.89 -8.49 -3.89
CA LEU A 7 10.44 -8.47 -4.14
C LEU A 7 9.82 -7.15 -3.73
N ALA A 8 10.25 -6.57 -2.61
CA ALA A 8 9.78 -5.27 -2.15
C ALA A 8 10.17 -4.15 -3.11
N GLU A 9 11.40 -4.17 -3.64
CA GLU A 9 11.84 -3.23 -4.66
C GLU A 9 10.99 -3.35 -5.93
N ALA A 10 10.78 -4.57 -6.44
CA ALA A 10 9.90 -4.81 -7.58
C ALA A 10 8.46 -4.34 -7.31
N CYS A 11 7.97 -4.57 -6.09
CA CYS A 11 6.64 -4.14 -5.66
C CYS A 11 6.53 -2.61 -5.61
N LEU A 12 7.50 -1.89 -5.06
CA LEU A 12 7.43 -0.43 -4.88
C LEU A 12 7.74 0.37 -6.15
N HIS A 13 8.43 -0.23 -7.12
CA HIS A 13 8.89 0.46 -8.33
C HIS A 13 8.22 -0.05 -9.62
N ASP A 14 7.14 -0.81 -9.49
CA ASP A 14 6.24 -1.18 -10.58
C ASP A 14 4.85 -0.53 -10.34
N PRO A 15 4.38 0.35 -11.24
CA PRO A 15 3.08 1.00 -11.10
C PRO A 15 1.91 0.07 -11.45
N ASP A 16 2.15 -1.15 -11.95
CA ASP A 16 1.08 -2.09 -12.30
C ASP A 16 0.41 -2.68 -11.04
N ILE A 17 -0.91 -2.52 -10.96
CA ILE A 17 -1.71 -2.97 -9.82
C ILE A 17 -1.74 -4.50 -9.74
N GLU A 18 -1.92 -5.19 -10.85
CA GLU A 18 -2.05 -6.66 -10.87
C GLU A 18 -0.73 -7.32 -10.50
N GLN A 19 0.39 -6.80 -11.04
CA GLN A 19 1.72 -7.27 -10.74
C GLN A 19 2.02 -7.11 -9.25
N LYS A 20 1.60 -6.00 -8.65
CA LYS A 20 1.77 -5.74 -7.21
C LYS A 20 1.01 -6.71 -6.33
N LEU A 21 -0.26 -6.96 -6.65
CA LEU A 21 -1.09 -7.94 -5.92
C LEU A 21 -0.51 -9.34 -6.05
N MET A 22 -0.16 -9.75 -7.27
CA MET A 22 0.46 -11.04 -7.55
C MET A 22 1.76 -11.24 -6.77
N LEU A 23 2.66 -10.23 -6.77
CA LEU A 23 3.92 -10.28 -6.03
C LEU A 23 3.69 -10.34 -4.53
N THR A 24 2.69 -9.62 -4.01
CA THR A 24 2.32 -9.61 -2.59
C THR A 24 1.92 -11.00 -2.11
N HIS A 25 0.95 -11.62 -2.77
CA HIS A 25 0.53 -12.98 -2.45
C HIS A 25 1.63 -14.01 -2.66
N GLN A 26 2.44 -13.85 -3.71
CA GLN A 26 3.58 -14.74 -3.95
C GLN A 26 4.61 -14.64 -2.82
N ALA A 27 4.94 -13.43 -2.36
CA ALA A 27 5.90 -13.23 -1.30
C ALA A 27 5.43 -13.87 0.01
N GLN A 28 4.15 -13.67 0.37
CA GLN A 28 3.58 -14.28 1.57
C GLN A 28 3.59 -15.82 1.50
N LYS A 29 3.28 -16.39 0.32
CA LYS A 29 3.38 -17.83 0.09
C LYS A 29 4.82 -18.34 0.26
N LEU A 30 5.80 -17.65 -0.32
CA LEU A 30 7.22 -18.05 -0.19
C LEU A 30 7.69 -17.96 1.26
N LEU A 31 7.24 -16.95 2.00
CA LEU A 31 7.56 -16.79 3.42
C LEU A 31 7.03 -17.97 4.24
N THR A 32 5.77 -18.34 4.04
CA THR A 32 5.14 -19.47 4.78
C THR A 32 5.77 -20.83 4.44
N GLN A 33 6.38 -20.95 3.25
CA GLN A 33 7.14 -22.14 2.82
C GLN A 33 8.61 -22.13 3.29
N GLY A 34 9.09 -21.04 3.92
CA GLY A 34 10.49 -20.90 4.31
C GLY A 34 11.45 -20.72 3.13
N GLU A 35 10.95 -20.31 1.96
CA GLU A 35 11.73 -20.15 0.72
C GLU A 35 12.23 -18.72 0.48
N LEU A 36 11.91 -17.81 1.41
CA LEU A 36 12.24 -16.39 1.33
C LEU A 36 13.45 -16.06 2.20
N SER A 37 14.46 -15.44 1.60
CA SER A 37 15.62 -14.91 2.32
C SER A 37 15.35 -13.49 2.82
N LEU A 38 15.75 -13.23 4.07
CA LEU A 38 15.69 -11.92 4.72
C LEU A 38 17.07 -11.23 4.77
N ALA A 39 18.03 -11.70 3.97
CA ALA A 39 19.37 -11.12 3.93
C ALA A 39 19.35 -9.76 3.23
N SER A 40 19.91 -8.74 3.87
CA SER A 40 20.02 -7.40 3.27
C SER A 40 21.37 -7.23 2.59
N GLU A 41 21.39 -7.20 1.27
CA GLU A 41 22.63 -7.03 0.49
C GLU A 41 22.83 -5.59 -0.01
N GLN A 42 21.74 -4.85 -0.23
CA GLN A 42 21.75 -3.50 -0.80
C GLN A 42 20.89 -2.54 0.02
N PRO A 43 21.29 -1.25 0.11
CA PRO A 43 20.46 -0.23 0.74
C PRO A 43 19.16 -0.02 -0.07
N PRO A 44 18.07 0.40 0.58
CA PRO A 44 16.85 0.74 -0.14
C PRO A 44 17.03 1.97 -1.03
N LEU A 45 16.30 1.99 -2.14
CA LEU A 45 16.14 3.20 -2.93
C LEU A 45 15.39 4.30 -2.15
N ALA A 46 15.59 5.55 -2.58
CA ALA A 46 14.93 6.71 -1.99
C ALA A 46 13.40 6.57 -2.07
N ILE A 47 12.68 7.02 -1.03
CA ILE A 47 11.20 6.95 -1.03
C ILE A 47 10.58 7.73 -2.19
N SER A 48 11.27 8.77 -2.67
CA SER A 48 10.87 9.55 -3.85
C SER A 48 10.97 8.80 -5.17
N SER A 49 11.58 7.61 -5.19
CA SER A 49 11.68 6.78 -6.40
C SER A 49 10.52 5.78 -6.55
N VAL A 50 9.70 5.60 -5.51
CA VAL A 50 8.51 4.75 -5.54
C VAL A 50 7.59 5.17 -6.68
N GLN A 51 7.10 4.20 -7.43
CA GLN A 51 6.25 4.43 -8.61
C GLN A 51 4.80 4.06 -8.29
N PHE A 52 3.89 5.00 -8.54
CA PHE A 52 2.46 4.81 -8.36
C PHE A 52 1.75 4.59 -9.70
N PRO A 53 0.58 3.91 -9.73
CA PRO A 53 -0.23 3.82 -10.92
C PRO A 53 -0.66 5.21 -11.39
N GLY A 54 -0.88 5.38 -12.70
CA GLY A 54 -1.32 6.67 -13.26
C GLY A 54 -2.73 7.13 -12.82
N THR A 55 -3.49 6.24 -12.19
CA THR A 55 -4.81 6.51 -11.61
C THR A 55 -4.97 5.76 -10.28
N PRO A 56 -5.70 6.29 -9.29
CA PRO A 56 -6.50 7.52 -9.33
C PRO A 56 -5.65 8.79 -9.37
N ILE A 57 -6.23 9.89 -9.87
CA ILE A 57 -5.62 11.22 -9.75
C ILE A 57 -5.57 11.58 -8.26
N LEU A 58 -4.38 11.89 -7.76
CA LEU A 58 -4.16 12.23 -6.36
C LEU A 58 -4.34 13.74 -6.17
N LEU A 59 -5.22 14.11 -5.25
CA LEU A 59 -5.57 15.50 -4.94
C LEU A 59 -5.31 15.82 -3.47
N SER A 60 -5.08 17.10 -3.18
CA SER A 60 -5.04 17.57 -1.79
C SER A 60 -6.43 17.54 -1.15
N THR A 61 -6.50 17.52 0.19
CA THR A 61 -7.78 17.53 0.92
C THR A 61 -8.72 18.65 0.47
N ARG A 62 -8.15 19.82 0.10
CA ARG A 62 -8.91 21.01 -0.29
C ARG A 62 -9.52 20.90 -1.69
N GLU A 63 -8.91 20.08 -2.54
CA GLU A 63 -9.32 19.87 -3.93
C GLU A 63 -10.24 18.65 -4.08
N MET A 64 -10.42 17.87 -3.02
CA MET A 64 -11.31 16.71 -3.02
C MET A 64 -12.77 17.13 -3.27
N PRO A 65 -13.49 16.46 -4.19
CA PRO A 65 -14.90 16.70 -4.41
C PRO A 65 -15.72 16.49 -3.12
N LYS A 66 -16.68 17.37 -2.85
CA LYS A 66 -17.60 17.21 -1.72
C LYS A 66 -18.52 16.00 -1.95
N ARG A 67 -18.54 15.07 -1.00
CA ARG A 67 -19.33 13.82 -1.09
C ARG A 67 -20.60 13.93 -0.25
N LYS A 68 -21.74 13.52 -0.81
CA LYS A 68 -22.99 13.31 -0.06
C LYS A 68 -23.20 11.81 0.19
N LEU A 69 -22.80 11.33 1.36
CA LEU A 69 -22.79 9.90 1.74
C LEU A 69 -24.14 9.17 1.57
N GLY A 70 -25.26 9.88 1.51
CA GLY A 70 -26.59 9.27 1.31
C GLY A 70 -27.05 9.13 -0.15
N SER A 71 -26.24 9.55 -1.13
CA SER A 71 -26.56 9.42 -2.56
C SER A 71 -25.86 8.18 -3.16
N PRO A 72 -26.41 7.57 -4.24
CA PRO A 72 -25.74 6.46 -4.92
C PRO A 72 -24.29 6.77 -5.31
N ASP A 73 -24.03 7.97 -5.83
CA ASP A 73 -22.67 8.40 -6.20
C ASP A 73 -21.78 8.63 -4.97
N GLY A 74 -22.35 9.10 -3.86
CA GLY A 74 -21.65 9.23 -2.60
C GLY A 74 -21.22 7.88 -2.01
N ILE A 75 -22.06 6.85 -2.13
CA ILE A 75 -21.73 5.48 -1.72
C ILE A 75 -20.60 4.92 -2.59
N LYS A 76 -20.68 5.09 -3.92
CA LYS A 76 -19.61 4.71 -4.84
C LYS A 76 -18.28 5.38 -4.50
N ALA A 77 -18.31 6.69 -4.25
CA ALA A 77 -17.12 7.45 -3.86
C ALA A 77 -16.56 7.03 -2.50
N PHE A 78 -17.43 6.58 -1.58
CA PHE A 78 -17.01 6.03 -0.29
C PHE A 78 -16.25 4.71 -0.48
N PHE A 79 -16.81 3.73 -1.20
CA PHE A 79 -16.12 2.46 -1.45
C PHE A 79 -14.82 2.65 -2.25
N HIS A 80 -14.79 3.58 -3.21
CA HIS A 80 -13.56 3.91 -3.93
C HIS A 80 -12.48 4.46 -2.99
N ALA A 81 -12.87 5.33 -2.04
CA ALA A 81 -11.94 5.85 -1.06
C ALA A 81 -11.38 4.75 -0.14
N ILE A 82 -12.20 3.80 0.31
CA ILE A 82 -11.72 2.66 1.12
C ILE A 82 -10.75 1.82 0.29
N ALA A 83 -11.09 1.49 -0.97
CA ALA A 83 -10.17 0.78 -1.86
C ALA A 83 -8.82 1.52 -2.00
N HIS A 84 -8.83 2.86 -2.02
CA HIS A 84 -7.59 3.62 -2.06
C HIS A 84 -6.79 3.53 -0.76
N VAL A 85 -7.45 3.54 0.40
CA VAL A 85 -6.80 3.33 1.70
C VAL A 85 -6.15 1.96 1.75
N GLU A 86 -6.85 0.88 1.38
CA GLU A 86 -6.26 -0.48 1.38
C GLU A 86 -5.09 -0.57 0.41
N PHE A 87 -5.23 0.00 -0.79
CA PHE A 87 -4.15 -0.02 -1.77
C PHE A 87 -2.91 0.74 -1.29
N MET A 88 -3.08 1.87 -0.60
CA MET A 88 -1.97 2.59 0.01
C MET A 88 -1.37 1.83 1.20
N ALA A 89 -2.19 1.10 1.96
CA ALA A 89 -1.71 0.26 3.05
C ALA A 89 -0.76 -0.85 2.56
N ILE A 90 -1.01 -1.43 1.38
CA ILE A 90 -0.08 -2.35 0.71
C ILE A 90 1.29 -1.68 0.48
N TYR A 91 1.31 -0.47 -0.10
CA TYR A 91 2.55 0.28 -0.32
C TYR A 91 3.28 0.59 0.99
N LEU A 92 2.54 1.05 2.00
CA LEU A 92 3.11 1.39 3.31
C LEU A 92 3.73 0.17 3.97
N ALA A 93 3.06 -0.98 3.94
CA ALA A 93 3.57 -2.22 4.52
C ALA A 93 4.84 -2.70 3.78
N TRP A 94 4.85 -2.63 2.45
CA TRP A 94 6.04 -2.92 1.66
C TRP A 94 7.19 -1.92 1.93
N ASP A 95 6.90 -0.63 2.09
CA ASP A 95 7.90 0.39 2.44
C ASP A 95 8.47 0.18 3.85
N MET A 96 7.64 -0.23 4.83
CA MET A 96 8.10 -0.55 6.18
C MET A 96 9.17 -1.64 6.16
N LEU A 97 8.88 -2.76 5.50
CA LEU A 97 9.82 -3.87 5.40
C LEU A 97 10.98 -3.57 4.43
N TYR A 98 10.78 -2.70 3.44
CA TYR A 98 11.81 -2.32 2.47
C TYR A 98 12.75 -1.22 2.97
N ARG A 99 12.34 -0.34 3.87
CA ARG A 99 13.20 0.80 4.26
C ARG A 99 13.96 0.51 5.53
N PHE A 100 13.31 -0.08 6.51
CA PHE A 100 13.88 -0.30 7.83
C PHE A 100 14.62 -1.65 7.89
N ARG A 101 15.91 -1.60 7.55
CA ARG A 101 16.84 -2.73 7.56
C ARG A 101 17.39 -3.04 8.95
N GLY A 102 17.90 -4.26 9.13
CA GLY A 102 18.52 -4.69 10.39
C GLY A 102 17.53 -4.97 11.52
N MET A 103 16.23 -5.00 11.23
CA MET A 103 15.19 -5.39 12.18
C MET A 103 15.16 -6.91 12.38
N PRO A 104 14.57 -7.41 13.49
CA PRO A 104 14.36 -8.84 13.71
C PRO A 104 13.50 -9.46 12.60
N ASP A 105 13.72 -10.74 12.29
CA ASP A 105 12.97 -11.45 11.24
C ASP A 105 11.45 -11.27 11.37
N GLN A 106 10.93 -11.36 12.60
CA GLN A 106 9.51 -11.18 12.91
C GLN A 106 8.94 -9.85 12.38
N PHE A 107 9.71 -8.76 12.39
CA PHE A 107 9.29 -7.47 11.84
C PHE A 107 8.93 -7.58 10.35
N TYR A 108 9.78 -8.24 9.56
CA TYR A 108 9.52 -8.41 8.13
C TYR A 108 8.36 -9.38 7.88
N HIS A 109 8.24 -10.42 8.70
CA HIS A 109 7.12 -11.37 8.61
C HIS A 109 5.78 -10.68 8.89
N ASP A 110 5.72 -9.83 9.91
CA ASP A 110 4.49 -9.14 10.29
C ASP A 110 4.09 -8.11 9.24
N TRP A 111 5.03 -7.31 8.74
CA TRP A 111 4.73 -6.34 7.67
C TRP A 111 4.37 -7.00 6.34
N LEU A 112 4.97 -8.15 6.00
CA LEU A 112 4.54 -8.88 4.81
C LEU A 112 3.14 -9.47 4.97
N ARG A 113 2.78 -9.93 6.19
CA ARG A 113 1.41 -10.35 6.50
C ARG A 113 0.42 -9.21 6.31
N VAL A 114 0.73 -8.02 6.86
CA VAL A 114 -0.12 -6.83 6.68
C VAL A 114 -0.27 -6.52 5.18
N ALA A 115 0.81 -6.50 4.39
CA ALA A 115 0.71 -6.25 2.96
C ALA A 115 -0.23 -7.24 2.25
N ASP A 116 -0.17 -8.52 2.61
CA ASP A 116 -1.03 -9.57 2.06
C ASP A 116 -2.51 -9.43 2.47
N GLU A 117 -2.77 -9.10 3.74
CA GLU A 117 -4.12 -8.85 4.25
C GLU A 117 -4.77 -7.64 3.55
N GLU A 118 -4.05 -6.53 3.41
CA GLU A 118 -4.57 -5.34 2.73
C GLU A 118 -4.74 -5.54 1.22
N ALA A 119 -3.91 -6.39 0.60
CA ALA A 119 -4.12 -6.83 -0.79
C ALA A 119 -5.45 -7.57 -0.94
N GLN A 120 -5.77 -8.50 -0.02
CA GLN A 120 -7.06 -9.21 -0.03
C GLN A 120 -8.23 -8.24 0.19
N HIS A 121 -8.12 -7.30 1.14
CA HIS A 121 -9.15 -6.29 1.38
C HIS A 121 -9.39 -5.42 0.13
N PHE A 122 -8.32 -4.93 -0.49
CA PHE A 122 -8.38 -4.17 -1.72
C PHE A 122 -9.09 -4.94 -2.84
N GLU A 123 -8.75 -6.20 -3.06
CA GLU A 123 -9.36 -7.05 -4.09
C GLU A 123 -10.87 -7.27 -3.85
N LEU A 124 -11.27 -7.47 -2.59
CA LEU A 124 -12.68 -7.61 -2.21
C LEU A 124 -13.46 -6.34 -2.53
N ILE A 125 -12.95 -5.17 -2.12
CA ILE A 125 -13.60 -3.88 -2.36
C ILE A 125 -13.61 -3.56 -3.85
N ARG A 126 -12.49 -3.79 -4.56
CA ARG A 126 -12.40 -3.59 -6.01
C ARG A 126 -13.39 -4.47 -6.77
N THR A 127 -13.62 -5.70 -6.31
CA THR A 127 -14.67 -6.57 -6.86
C THR A 127 -16.06 -6.00 -6.60
N HIS A 128 -16.30 -5.47 -5.40
CA HIS A 128 -17.57 -4.83 -5.06
C HIS A 128 -17.84 -3.55 -5.87
N LEU A 129 -16.81 -2.75 -6.16
CA LEU A 129 -16.91 -1.57 -7.02
C LEU A 129 -17.45 -1.91 -8.42
N LYS A 130 -17.03 -3.06 -8.99
CA LYS A 130 -17.53 -3.52 -10.30
C LYS A 130 -19.04 -3.75 -10.28
N VAL A 131 -19.62 -4.23 -9.18
CA VAL A 131 -21.07 -4.40 -9.02
C VAL A 131 -21.81 -3.05 -9.08
N MET A 132 -21.13 -1.95 -8.71
CA MET A 132 -21.66 -0.58 -8.81
C MET A 132 -21.35 0.11 -10.15
N ASN A 133 -20.80 -0.62 -11.12
CA ASN A 133 -20.30 -0.08 -12.39
C ASN A 133 -19.26 1.04 -12.18
N LEU A 134 -18.31 0.83 -11.25
CA LEU A 134 -17.17 1.71 -11.02
C LEU A 134 -15.88 0.87 -10.97
N ALA A 135 -14.79 1.37 -11.55
CA ALA A 135 -13.46 0.80 -11.38
C ALA A 135 -12.63 1.61 -10.36
N TYR A 136 -11.68 0.92 -9.72
CA TYR A 136 -10.64 1.63 -8.98
C TYR A 136 -9.81 2.48 -9.96
N GLY A 137 -9.59 3.74 -9.62
CA GLY A 137 -8.97 4.73 -10.50
C GLY A 137 -9.94 5.72 -11.18
N ASP A 138 -11.24 5.40 -11.27
CA ASP A 138 -12.24 6.26 -11.94
C ASP A 138 -12.52 7.59 -11.23
N LEU A 139 -12.31 7.63 -9.91
CA LEU A 139 -12.48 8.80 -9.06
C LEU A 139 -11.13 9.27 -8.51
N PRO A 140 -10.96 10.57 -8.19
CA PRO A 140 -9.75 11.04 -7.53
C PRO A 140 -9.66 10.52 -6.10
N ALA A 141 -8.43 10.44 -5.59
CA ALA A 141 -8.14 10.00 -4.23
C ALA A 141 -7.16 10.96 -3.54
N HIS A 142 -6.97 10.75 -2.23
CA HIS A 142 -6.18 11.64 -1.39
C HIS A 142 -4.76 11.10 -1.16
N ASN A 143 -3.72 11.93 -1.30
CA ASN A 143 -2.33 11.47 -1.17
C ASN A 143 -1.76 11.42 0.26
N GLY A 144 -2.49 11.94 1.25
CA GLY A 144 -1.88 12.33 2.54
C GLY A 144 -1.18 11.21 3.32
N LEU A 145 -1.56 9.94 3.14
CA LEU A 145 -0.88 8.82 3.81
C LEU A 145 0.58 8.67 3.35
N TRP A 146 0.85 8.84 2.05
CA TRP A 146 2.20 8.71 1.52
C TRP A 146 3.06 9.95 1.77
N ASP A 147 2.44 11.13 1.88
CA ASP A 147 3.15 12.35 2.29
C ASP A 147 3.74 12.16 3.70
N HIS A 148 2.94 11.66 4.65
CA HIS A 148 3.42 11.32 5.99
C HIS A 148 4.47 10.21 6.00
N ALA A 149 4.37 9.26 5.06
CA ALA A 149 5.41 8.25 4.88
C ALA A 149 6.73 8.91 4.48
N THR A 150 6.69 9.81 3.50
CA THR A 150 7.84 10.58 3.03
C THR A 150 8.49 11.37 4.17
N ASP A 151 7.70 12.06 4.98
CA ASP A 151 8.19 12.87 6.12
C ASP A 151 8.89 12.03 7.21
N THR A 152 8.55 10.75 7.32
CA THR A 152 9.04 9.82 8.35
C THR A 152 9.92 8.70 7.78
N ALA A 153 10.42 8.85 6.55
CA ALA A 153 11.18 7.81 5.85
C ALA A 153 12.43 7.34 6.61
N ASP A 154 13.05 8.22 7.39
CA ASP A 154 14.29 7.94 8.12
C ASP A 154 14.08 7.65 9.62
N ASP A 155 12.83 7.62 10.10
CA ASP A 155 12.50 7.40 11.51
C ASP A 155 11.35 6.40 11.68
N LEU A 156 11.71 5.17 12.05
CA LEU A 156 10.77 4.07 12.26
C LEU A 156 9.74 4.39 13.34
N LEU A 157 10.14 5.02 14.45
CA LEU A 157 9.23 5.30 15.56
C LEU A 157 8.25 6.41 15.17
N ALA A 158 8.73 7.45 14.48
CA ALA A 158 7.86 8.48 13.93
C ALA A 158 6.86 7.89 12.92
N ARG A 159 7.32 6.98 12.04
CA ARG A 159 6.45 6.30 11.06
C ARG A 159 5.34 5.49 11.73
N LEU A 160 5.69 4.70 12.74
CA LEU A 160 4.74 3.88 13.51
C LEU A 160 3.76 4.73 14.33
N ALA A 161 4.14 5.95 14.75
CA ALA A 161 3.26 6.84 15.51
C ALA A 161 2.32 7.66 14.61
N MET A 162 2.80 8.11 13.44
CA MET A 162 2.08 9.04 12.58
C MET A 162 1.07 8.35 11.66
N ILE A 163 1.47 7.27 10.97
CA ILE A 163 0.63 6.66 9.94
C ILE A 163 -0.68 6.08 10.50
N PRO A 164 -0.69 5.26 11.57
CA PRO A 164 -1.94 4.70 12.10
C PRO A 164 -2.92 5.79 12.51
N ARG A 165 -2.41 6.86 13.13
CA ARG A 165 -3.23 7.99 13.58
C ARG A 165 -3.84 8.78 12.41
N CYS A 166 -3.19 8.81 11.25
CA CYS A 166 -3.73 9.39 10.03
C CYS A 166 -4.73 8.46 9.31
N MET A 167 -4.68 7.15 9.56
CA MET A 167 -5.68 6.20 9.07
C MET A 167 -6.96 6.17 9.92
N GLU A 168 -6.86 6.51 11.21
CA GLU A 168 -7.98 6.57 12.16
C GLU A 168 -8.83 7.86 12.09
N ALA A 169 -8.34 8.90 11.40
CA ALA A 169 -8.93 10.25 11.36
C ALA A 169 -9.86 10.49 10.16
#